data_AF-A0A917VNH4-F1
#
_entry.id   AF-A0A917VNH4-F1
#
_cell.length_a   1.000
_cell.length_b   1.000
_cell.length_c   1.000
_cell.angle_alpha   90.00
_cell.angle_beta   90.00
_cell.angle_gamma   90.00
#
_symmetry.space_group_name_H-M   'P 1'
#
loop_
_entity.id
_entity.type
_entity.pdbx_description
1 polymer ?
#
loop_
_entity_poly.entity_id
_entity_poly.type
_entity_poly.pdbx_seq_one_letter_code
_entity_poly.pdbx_strand_id
1 'polypeptide(L)' 'MRPRHHDPLARLTPREREVLESMAQGLTNQAIAAALTVSERAVEKHIGNIFTKLDLPPSDTHHRRVSAVLRLKG' A
#
# COMPACT_ATOMS: atom_id res chain seq x y z
N MET A 1 -21.82 -21.57 -6.17
CA MET A 1 -21.24 -20.78 -5.06
C MET A 1 -19.86 -20.30 -5.51
N ARG A 2 -19.72 -19.07 -6.01
CA ARG A 2 -18.39 -18.51 -6.34
C ARG A 2 -17.61 -18.37 -5.02
N PRO A 3 -16.35 -18.82 -4.91
CA PRO A 3 -15.54 -18.51 -3.75
C PRO A 3 -15.53 -17.00 -3.59
N ARG A 4 -15.82 -16.50 -2.38
CA ARG A 4 -15.70 -15.09 -2.05
C ARG A 4 -14.31 -14.68 -2.51
N HIS A 5 -14.22 -13.79 -3.51
CA HIS A 5 -12.94 -13.24 -3.95
C HIS A 5 -12.22 -12.80 -2.68
N HIS A 6 -11.06 -13.40 -2.41
CA HIS A 6 -10.25 -13.05 -1.26
C HIS A 6 -9.80 -11.62 -1.49
N ASP A 7 -10.46 -10.65 -0.85
CA ASP A 7 -10.09 -9.24 -0.94
C ASP A 7 -8.61 -9.13 -0.53
N PRO A 8 -7.69 -8.80 -1.46
CA PRO A 8 -6.28 -8.67 -1.14
C PRO A 8 -6.05 -7.58 -0.08
N LEU A 9 -6.92 -6.57 -0.04
CA LEU A 9 -6.87 -5.46 0.91
C LEU A 9 -7.30 -5.89 2.32
N ALA A 10 -8.00 -7.01 2.47
CA ALA A 10 -8.35 -7.57 3.79
C ALA A 10 -7.12 -8.10 4.55
N ARG A 11 -6.00 -8.33 3.85
CA ARG A 11 -4.72 -8.74 4.48
C ARG A 11 -3.95 -7.56 5.07
N LEU A 12 -4.31 -6.33 4.72
CA LEU A 12 -3.67 -5.13 5.22
C LEU A 12 -4.18 -4.80 6.62
N THR A 13 -3.26 -4.41 7.50
CA THR A 13 -3.60 -3.79 8.79
C THR A 13 -4.24 -2.42 8.55
N PRO A 14 -4.97 -1.87 9.55
CA PRO A 14 -5.54 -0.52 9.44
C PRO A 14 -4.49 0.53 9.04
N ARG A 15 -3.30 0.48 9.65
CA ARG A 15 -2.21 1.42 9.35
C ARG A 15 -1.65 1.27 7.94
N GLU A 16 -1.51 0.04 7.45
CA GLU A 16 -1.10 -0.21 6.06
C GLU A 16 -2.15 0.27 5.05
N ARG A 17 -3.44 0.20 5.40
CA ARG A 17 -4.52 0.74 4.59
C ARG A 17 -4.48 2.27 4.53
N GLU A 18 -4.32 2.95 5.67
CA GLU A 18 -4.14 4.42 5.72
C GLU A 18 -2.95 4.88 4.87
N VAL A 19 -1.82 4.17 4.94
CA VAL A 19 -0.65 4.43 4.10
C VAL A 19 -1.01 4.25 2.63
N LEU A 20 -1.66 3.15 2.24
CA LEU A 20 -2.08 2.88 0.87
C LEU A 20 -3.05 3.93 0.31
N GLU A 21 -4.03 4.37 1.11
CA GLU A 21 -4.95 5.46 0.76
C GLU A 21 -4.21 6.77 0.54
N SER A 22 -3.24 7.08 1.39
CA SER A 22 -2.40 8.26 1.23
C SER A 22 -1.52 8.18 -0.01
N MET A 23 -1.02 6.98 -0.37
CA MET A 23 -0.34 6.75 -1.65
C MET A 23 -1.28 7.01 -2.84
N ALA A 24 -2.55 6.61 -2.73
CA ALA A 24 -3.55 6.80 -3.78
C ALA A 24 -3.93 8.27 -3.99
N GLN A 25 -3.74 9.11 -2.97
CA GLN A 25 -3.85 10.57 -3.06
C GLN A 25 -2.61 11.22 -3.71
N GLY A 26 -1.56 10.45 -4.01
CA GLY A 26 -0.32 10.95 -4.62
C GLY A 26 0.66 11.58 -3.62
N LEU A 27 0.44 11.41 -2.31
CA LEU A 27 1.34 11.97 -1.29
C LEU A 27 2.73 11.31 -1.34
N THR A 28 3.78 12.06 -0.99
CA THR A 28 5.15 11.56 -0.83
C THR A 28 5.33 10.83 0.50
N ASN A 29 6.39 10.06 0.69
CA ASN A 29 6.65 9.38 1.99
C ASN A 29 6.77 10.39 3.14
N GLN A 30 7.42 11.52 2.92
CA GLN A 30 7.51 12.63 3.87
C GLN A 30 6.12 13.20 4.24
N ALA A 31 5.26 13.43 3.24
CA ALA A 31 3.91 13.94 3.49
C ALA A 31 3.04 12.92 4.25
N ILE A 32 3.17 11.63 3.92
CA ILE A 32 2.49 10.54 4.65
C ILE A 32 3.00 10.46 6.09
N ALA A 33 4.31 10.57 6.30
CA ALA A 33 4.92 10.54 7.62
C ALA A 33 4.40 11.67 8.50
N ALA A 34 4.32 12.89 7.94
CA ALA A 34 3.73 14.04 8.60
C ALA A 34 2.23 13.82 8.92
N ALA A 35 1.44 13.36 7.94
CA ALA A 35 0.00 13.14 8.11
C ALA A 35 -0.32 12.08 9.18
N LEU A 36 0.48 11.02 9.26
CA LEU A 36 0.26 9.92 10.20
C LEU A 36 1.04 10.08 11.52
N THR A 37 1.80 11.17 11.68
CA THR A 37 2.67 11.48 12.82
C THR A 37 3.64 10.31 13.11
N VAL A 38 4.36 9.87 12.08
CA VAL A 38 5.38 8.80 12.16
C VAL A 38 6.66 9.23 11.42
N SER A 39 7.72 8.43 11.50
CA SER A 39 8.93 8.68 10.71
C SER A 39 8.79 8.19 9.27
N GLU A 40 9.54 8.78 8.34
CA GLU A 40 9.60 8.33 6.94
C GLU A 40 10.02 6.85 6.83
N ARG A 41 10.96 6.43 7.68
CA ARG A 41 11.40 5.03 7.75
C ARG A 41 10.27 4.08 8.18
N ALA A 42 9.36 4.54 9.04
CA ALA A 42 8.17 3.75 9.40
C ALA A 42 7.22 3.63 8.20
N VAL A 43 7.02 4.71 7.44
CA VAL A 43 6.24 4.69 6.19
C VAL A 43 6.84 3.72 5.18
N GLU A 44 8.15 3.77 4.95
CA GLU A 44 8.85 2.83 4.05
C GLU A 44 8.66 1.38 4.48
N LYS A 45 8.73 1.10 5.78
CA LYS A 45 8.46 -0.24 6.33
C LYS A 45 7.02 -0.68 6.04
N HIS A 46 6.03 0.20 6.26
CA HIS A 46 4.64 -0.10 5.93
C HIS A 46 4.45 -0.34 4.42
N ILE A 47 5.07 0.47 3.56
CA ILE A 47 5.04 0.29 2.10
C ILE A 47 5.63 -1.06 1.68
N GLY A 48 6.77 -1.44 2.25
CA GLY A 48 7.38 -2.75 2.02
C GLY A 48 6.45 -3.90 2.40
N ASN A 49 5.82 -3.81 3.58
CA ASN A 49 4.84 -4.80 4.02
C ASN A 49 3.60 -4.86 3.12
N ILE A 50 3.10 -3.71 2.64
CA ILE A 50 1.98 -3.64 1.69
C ILE A 50 2.35 -4.38 0.40
N PHE A 51 3.54 -4.15 -0.15
CA PHE A 51 3.96 -4.85 -1.37
C PHE A 51 4.03 -6.37 -1.17
N THR A 52 4.59 -6.83 -0.05
CA THR A 52 4.62 -8.25 0.28
C THR A 52 3.21 -8.81 0.43
N LYS A 53 2.32 -8.14 1.16
CA LYS A 53 0.95 -8.60 1.42
C LYS A 53 0.04 -8.55 0.21
N LEU A 54 0.34 -7.71 -0.78
CA LEU A 54 -0.38 -7.62 -2.05
C LEU A 54 0.28 -8.43 -3.17
N ASP A 55 1.26 -9.26 -2.83
CA ASP A 55 1.99 -10.13 -3.76
C ASP A 55 2.59 -9.33 -4.95
N LEU A 56 3.23 -8.20 -4.62
CA LEU A 56 3.84 -7.27 -5.58
C LEU A 56 5.38 -7.41 -5.59
N PRO A 57 5.93 -8.35 -6.38
CA PRO A 57 7.37 -8.49 -6.55
C PRO A 57 7.97 -7.26 -7.24
N PRO A 58 9.28 -7.02 -7.09
CA PRO A 58 10.00 -6.04 -7.90
C PRO A 58 9.72 -6.25 -9.39
N SER A 59 9.64 -5.16 -10.14
CA SER A 59 9.36 -5.16 -11.57
C SER A 59 10.19 -4.07 -12.23
N ASP A 60 10.81 -4.40 -13.35
CA ASP A 60 11.59 -3.45 -14.14
C ASP A 60 10.70 -2.56 -15.03
N THR A 61 9.46 -2.96 -15.24
CA THR A 61 8.50 -2.31 -16.15
C THR A 61 7.41 -1.54 -15.43
N HIS A 62 7.17 -1.81 -14.14
CA HIS A 62 6.08 -1.20 -13.38
C HIS A 62 6.53 -0.70 -12.00
N HIS A 63 6.13 0.52 -11.65
CA HIS A 63 6.30 1.02 -10.29
C HIS A 63 5.34 0.31 -9.32
N ARG A 64 5.88 -0.46 -8.37
CA ARG A 64 5.09 -1.18 -7.35
C ARG A 64 4.10 -0.31 -6.58
N ARG A 65 4.44 0.96 -6.33
CA ARG A 65 3.53 1.92 -5.70
C ARG A 65 2.26 2.14 -6.52
N VAL A 66 2.40 2.35 -7.83
CA VAL A 66 1.27 2.51 -8.75
C VAL A 66 0.46 1.22 -8.80
N SER A 67 1.12 0.07 -8.93
CA SER A 67 0.46 -1.24 -8.92
C SER A 67 -0.34 -1.51 -7.63
N ALA A 68 0.18 -1.07 -6.48
CA ALA A 68 -0.52 -1.16 -5.20
C ALA A 68 -1.76 -0.25 -5.16
N VAL A 69 -1.63 1.01 -5.58
CA VAL A 69 -2.75 1.96 -5.64
C VAL A 69 -3.86 1.47 -6.57
N LEU A 70 -3.52 0.87 -7.71
CA LEU A 70 -4.52 0.32 -8.64
C LEU A 70 -5.34 -0.82 -8.01
N ARG A 71 -4.79 -1.55 -7.04
CA ARG A 71 -5.51 -2.61 -6.30
C ARG A 71 -6.49 -2.04 -5.27
N LEU A 72 -6.34 -0.78 -4.85
CA LEU A 72 -7.31 -0.12 -3.94
C LEU A 72 -8.65 0.17 -4.64
N LYS A 73 -8.63 0.33 -5.96
CA LYS A 73 -9.81 0.71 -6.78
C LYS A 73 -10.50 -0.48 -7.47
N GLY A 74 -9.98 -1.70 -7.28
CA GLY A 74 -10.39 -2.91 -8.01
C GLY A 74 -11.12 -3.92 -7.13
#